data_AF-A0A8D2GMK1-F1
#
_entry.id   AF-A0A8D2GMK1-F1
#
_cell.length_a   1.000
_cell.length_b   1.000
_cell.length_c   1.000
_cell.angle_alpha   90.00
_cell.angle_beta   90.00
_cell.angle_gamma   90.00
#
_symmetry.space_group_name_H-M   'P 1'
#
loop_
_entity.id
_entity.type
_entity.pdbx_description
1 polymer ?
#
loop_
_entity_poly.entity_id
_entity_poly.type
_entity_poly.pdbx_seq_one_letter_code
_entity_poly.pdbx_strand_id
1 'polypeptide(L)'
;MPNAGLCSCWGGRVLPLLLVYVCYLLLGATIFQLLERQAEAQSRYHFQLEKLRFLENYTCLDQWALEQFVQVIMEAWVKGVNPKGNSTNPSNWDFGSSFFFAGTVVTTIGYGNLAPSTEAGQVFCVFYALLGIPLNVIFLNHLGTGLRAHLATIERWEDRPRRSQVLQVLGLALFLTLGTLVILIFPPMVFSHVEGWSFSEGFYFAFITLSTIGFGDYVVGTDPSKHYISVYRSLAAIWILLGLAWLALILPLGPLLLHRCCQLWLLSLRQGCGAKEAPSRRPRGGSTAARGVQVTPQDFPISKRGLGS
;
A
#
# COMPACT_ATOMS: atom_id res chain seq x y z
N MET A 1 32.30 35.82 -1.78
CA MET A 1 31.42 35.06 -2.67
C MET A 1 31.42 33.61 -2.20
N PRO A 2 30.34 33.09 -1.58
CA PRO A 2 30.26 31.68 -1.21
C PRO A 2 29.45 30.92 -2.28
N ASN A 3 30.14 30.22 -3.18
CA ASN A 3 29.56 29.22 -4.09
C ASN A 3 30.19 27.86 -3.78
N ALA A 4 29.83 27.27 -2.64
CA ALA A 4 30.10 25.87 -2.32
C ALA A 4 29.19 25.47 -1.13
N GLY A 5 28.02 24.90 -1.40
CA GLY A 5 27.13 24.50 -0.30
C GLY A 5 25.88 23.71 -0.65
N LEU A 6 25.37 23.75 -1.89
CA LEU A 6 24.13 23.03 -2.22
C LEU A 6 24.32 21.65 -2.88
N CYS A 7 25.48 21.38 -3.50
CA CYS A 7 25.66 20.16 -4.31
C CYS A 7 26.04 18.89 -3.51
N SER A 8 26.46 19.01 -2.25
CA SER A 8 27.01 17.88 -1.47
C SER A 8 25.94 17.08 -0.70
N CYS A 9 24.83 17.69 -0.29
CA CYS A 9 23.80 16.99 0.52
C CYS A 9 22.78 16.20 -0.30
N TRP A 10 22.48 16.60 -1.54
CA TRP A 10 21.55 15.86 -2.41
C TRP A 10 22.23 14.69 -3.14
N GLY A 11 23.47 14.87 -3.63
CA GLY A 11 24.11 13.92 -4.53
C GLY A 11 24.51 12.57 -3.91
N GLY A 12 24.89 12.54 -2.62
CA GLY A 12 25.52 11.35 -2.02
C GLY A 12 24.56 10.19 -1.68
N ARG A 13 23.28 10.48 -1.40
CA ARG A 13 22.28 9.46 -0.99
C ARG A 13 21.12 9.31 -1.95
N VAL A 14 20.77 10.35 -2.72
CA VAL A 14 19.64 10.32 -3.66
C VAL A 14 20.01 9.54 -4.93
N LEU A 15 21.25 9.69 -5.41
CA LEU A 15 21.72 8.99 -6.61
C LEU A 15 21.62 7.46 -6.52
N PRO A 16 22.10 6.79 -5.46
CA PRO A 16 21.92 5.33 -5.34
C PRO A 16 20.46 4.91 -5.19
N LEU A 17 19.61 5.69 -4.52
CA LEU A 17 18.17 5.42 -4.43
C LEU A 17 17.49 5.50 -5.80
N LEU A 18 17.83 6.52 -6.59
CA LEU A 18 17.33 6.68 -7.96
C LEU A 18 17.77 5.51 -8.84
N LEU A 19 19.02 5.07 -8.74
CA LEU A 19 19.52 3.92 -9.48
C LEU A 19 18.76 2.63 -9.13
N VAL A 20 18.55 2.35 -7.84
CA VAL A 20 17.76 1.18 -7.40
C VAL A 20 16.33 1.25 -7.94
N TYR A 21 15.70 2.44 -7.87
CA TYR A 21 14.34 2.63 -8.37
C TYR A 21 14.23 2.41 -9.88
N VAL A 22 15.15 2.98 -10.67
CA VAL A 22 15.22 2.77 -12.12
C VAL A 22 15.46 1.29 -12.46
N CYS A 23 16.38 0.62 -11.76
CA CYS A 23 16.60 -0.82 -11.93
C CYS A 23 15.34 -1.64 -11.63
N TYR A 24 14.58 -1.29 -10.59
CA TYR A 24 13.31 -1.95 -10.25
C TYR A 24 12.27 -1.78 -11.36
N LEU A 25 12.14 -0.58 -11.93
CA LEU A 25 11.25 -0.32 -13.06
C LEU A 25 11.67 -1.08 -14.33
N LEU A 26 12.97 -1.12 -14.64
CA LEU A 26 13.49 -1.87 -15.78
C LEU A 26 13.26 -3.38 -15.63
N LEU A 27 13.44 -3.92 -14.42
CA LEU A 27 13.12 -5.31 -14.12
C LEU A 27 11.62 -5.59 -14.31
N GLY A 28 10.76 -4.71 -13.80
CA GLY A 28 9.31 -4.84 -14.00
C GLY A 28 8.93 -4.79 -15.47
N ALA A 29 9.49 -3.85 -16.23
CA ALA A 29 9.22 -3.68 -17.65
C ALA A 29 9.62 -4.91 -18.48
N THR A 30 10.80 -5.51 -18.21
CA THR A 30 11.23 -6.72 -18.90
C THR A 30 10.35 -7.91 -18.55
N ILE A 31 10.00 -8.10 -17.28
CA ILE A 31 9.12 -9.19 -16.85
C ILE A 31 7.73 -9.05 -17.48
N PHE A 32 7.10 -7.88 -17.42
CA PHE A 32 5.78 -7.67 -18.05
C PHE A 32 5.84 -7.85 -19.56
N GLN A 33 6.87 -7.35 -20.23
CA GLN A 33 7.04 -7.57 -21.67
C GLN A 33 7.18 -9.06 -22.01
N LEU A 34 7.90 -9.84 -21.20
CA LEU A 34 8.06 -11.27 -21.43
C LEU A 34 6.76 -12.05 -21.20
N LEU A 35 5.99 -11.69 -20.18
CA LEU A 35 4.75 -12.38 -19.83
C LEU A 35 3.59 -11.99 -20.77
N GLU A 36 3.42 -10.71 -21.08
CA GLU A 36 2.22 -10.20 -21.75
C GLU A 36 2.33 -10.15 -23.28
N ARG A 37 3.55 -9.99 -23.84
CA ARG A 37 3.71 -9.78 -25.30
C ARG A 37 3.15 -10.93 -26.13
N GLN A 38 3.32 -12.17 -25.67
CA GLN A 38 2.82 -13.33 -26.40
C GLN A 38 1.29 -13.45 -26.30
N ALA A 39 0.73 -13.22 -25.11
CA ALA A 39 -0.71 -13.24 -24.88
C ALA A 39 -1.43 -12.13 -25.67
N GLU A 40 -0.84 -10.94 -25.74
CA GLU A 40 -1.34 -9.84 -26.57
C GLU A 40 -1.33 -10.21 -28.06
N ALA A 41 -0.23 -10.77 -28.57
CA ALA A 41 -0.12 -11.17 -29.97
C ALA A 41 -1.17 -12.23 -30.35
N GLN A 42 -1.43 -13.19 -29.46
CA GLN A 42 -2.47 -14.21 -29.64
C GLN A 42 -3.87 -13.59 -29.63
N SER A 43 -4.14 -12.67 -28.69
CA SER A 43 -5.44 -11.99 -28.60
C SER A 43 -5.74 -11.12 -29.83
N ARG A 44 -4.73 -10.40 -30.32
CA ARG A 44 -4.81 -9.62 -31.57
C ARG A 44 -5.09 -10.52 -32.78
N TYR A 45 -4.37 -11.64 -32.91
CA TYR A 45 -4.59 -12.59 -33.99
C TYR A 45 -5.99 -13.20 -33.93
N HIS A 46 -6.43 -13.62 -32.73
CA HIS A 46 -7.77 -14.17 -32.52
C HIS A 46 -8.87 -13.18 -32.89
N PHE A 47 -8.76 -11.91 -32.48
CA PHE A 47 -9.71 -10.87 -32.85
C PHE A 47 -9.81 -10.67 -34.36
N GLN A 48 -8.67 -10.59 -35.05
CA GLN A 48 -8.65 -10.43 -36.51
C GLN A 48 -9.25 -11.64 -37.23
N LEU A 49 -8.93 -12.85 -36.75
CA LEU A 49 -9.46 -14.09 -37.32
C LEU A 49 -10.97 -14.19 -37.16
N GLU A 50 -11.51 -13.90 -35.96
CA GLU A 50 -12.96 -13.91 -35.72
C GLU A 50 -13.68 -12.83 -36.54
N LYS A 51 -13.06 -11.65 -36.71
CA LYS A 51 -13.59 -10.60 -37.61
C LYS A 51 -13.69 -11.09 -39.06
N LEU A 52 -12.66 -11.78 -39.57
CA LEU A 52 -12.67 -12.34 -40.92
C LEU A 52 -13.69 -13.47 -41.08
N ARG A 53 -13.76 -14.39 -40.11
CA ARG A 53 -14.78 -15.46 -40.08
C ARG A 53 -16.20 -14.90 -40.08
N PHE A 54 -16.42 -13.82 -39.34
CA PHE A 54 -17.72 -13.15 -39.31
C PHE A 54 -18.09 -12.55 -40.67
N LEU A 55 -17.15 -11.89 -41.36
CA LEU A 55 -17.37 -11.37 -42.72
C LEU A 55 -17.59 -12.48 -43.75
N GLU A 56 -16.89 -13.62 -43.61
CA GLU A 56 -17.08 -14.77 -44.49
C GLU A 56 -18.47 -15.42 -44.31
N ASN A 57 -18.96 -15.51 -43.08
CA ASN A 57 -20.28 -16.06 -42.77
C ASN A 57 -21.42 -15.12 -43.19
N TYR A 58 -21.18 -13.81 -43.22
CA TYR A 58 -22.16 -12.78 -43.57
C TYR A 58 -21.71 -12.00 -44.80
N THR A 59 -21.82 -12.62 -45.98
CA THR A 59 -21.41 -12.05 -47.27
C THR A 59 -22.16 -10.77 -47.68
N CYS A 60 -23.28 -10.46 -47.02
CA CYS A 60 -24.02 -9.21 -47.20
C CYS A 60 -23.45 -8.02 -46.40
N LEU A 61 -22.44 -8.26 -45.57
CA LEU A 61 -21.83 -7.26 -44.69
C LEU A 61 -20.45 -6.87 -45.20
N ASP A 62 -20.29 -5.61 -45.59
CA ASP A 62 -18.98 -5.07 -45.97
C ASP A 62 -18.10 -4.82 -44.74
N GLN A 63 -16.78 -4.92 -44.93
CA GLN A 63 -15.80 -4.66 -43.86
C GLN A 63 -15.96 -3.25 -43.25
N TRP A 64 -16.23 -2.24 -44.08
CA TRP A 64 -16.45 -0.87 -43.61
C TRP A 64 -17.68 -0.77 -42.70
N ALA A 65 -18.78 -1.42 -43.06
CA ALA A 65 -20.01 -1.40 -42.26
C ALA A 65 -19.79 -2.07 -40.90
N LEU A 66 -19.04 -3.18 -40.87
CA LEU A 66 -18.64 -3.84 -39.62
C LEU A 66 -17.77 -2.94 -38.75
N GLU A 67 -16.77 -2.26 -39.33
CA GLU A 67 -15.89 -1.36 -38.60
C GLU A 67 -16.63 -0.16 -38.01
N GLN A 68 -17.58 0.43 -38.76
CA GLN A 68 -18.46 1.48 -38.24
C GLN A 68 -19.29 0.99 -37.06
N PHE A 69 -19.88 -0.21 -37.17
CA PHE A 69 -20.65 -0.80 -36.08
C PHE A 69 -19.80 -1.07 -34.84
N VAL A 70 -18.60 -1.63 -35.02
CA VAL A 70 -17.64 -1.84 -33.93
C VAL A 70 -17.24 -0.50 -33.29
N GLN A 71 -17.03 0.55 -34.08
CA GLN A 71 -16.72 1.88 -33.57
C GLN A 71 -17.84 2.43 -32.69
N VAL A 72 -19.11 2.30 -33.10
CA VAL A 72 -20.28 2.71 -32.29
C VAL A 72 -20.32 1.94 -30.97
N ILE A 73 -20.09 0.63 -31.00
CA ILE A 73 -20.04 -0.21 -29.78
C ILE A 73 -18.91 0.25 -28.85
N MET A 74 -17.72 0.48 -29.39
CA MET A 74 -16.56 0.93 -28.61
C MET A 74 -16.79 2.32 -28.00
N GLU A 75 -17.42 3.24 -28.74
CA GLU A 75 -17.78 4.55 -28.23
C GLU A 75 -18.82 4.46 -27.09
N ALA A 76 -19.83 3.62 -27.25
CA ALA A 76 -20.81 3.35 -26.21
C ALA A 76 -20.16 2.76 -24.95
N TRP A 77 -19.23 1.81 -25.12
CA TRP A 77 -18.48 1.21 -24.01
C TRP A 77 -17.64 2.25 -23.24
N VAL A 78 -16.91 3.12 -23.95
CA VAL A 78 -16.12 4.20 -23.34
C VAL A 78 -17.01 5.18 -22.56
N LYS A 79 -18.25 5.40 -23.00
CA LYS A 79 -19.26 6.19 -22.27
C LYS A 79 -19.94 5.43 -21.12
N GLY A 80 -19.50 4.21 -20.82
CA GLY A 80 -20.03 3.37 -19.74
C GLY A 80 -21.36 2.69 -20.08
N VAL A 81 -21.67 2.50 -21.36
CA VAL A 81 -22.86 1.75 -21.81
C VAL A 81 -22.45 0.34 -22.20
N ASN A 82 -22.99 -0.68 -21.52
CA ASN A 82 -22.67 -2.07 -21.82
C ASN A 82 -23.48 -2.57 -23.04
N PRO A 83 -22.83 -2.93 -24.17
CA PRO A 83 -23.50 -3.32 -25.41
C PRO A 83 -24.08 -4.74 -25.36
N LYS A 84 -23.71 -5.56 -24.37
CA LYS A 84 -24.18 -6.96 -24.27
C LYS A 84 -25.57 -7.08 -23.65
N GLY A 85 -26.08 -6.06 -22.97
CA GLY A 85 -27.37 -6.17 -22.27
C GLY A 85 -28.51 -5.47 -22.98
N ASN A 86 -29.73 -5.79 -22.55
CA ASN A 86 -30.96 -5.21 -23.07
C ASN A 86 -31.18 -3.79 -22.50
N SER A 87 -32.09 -3.01 -23.10
CA SER A 87 -32.43 -1.63 -22.69
C SER A 87 -32.96 -1.49 -21.25
N THR A 88 -33.17 -2.59 -20.54
CA THR A 88 -33.62 -2.66 -19.14
C THR A 88 -32.48 -2.72 -18.11
N ASN A 89 -31.22 -2.62 -18.54
CA ASN A 89 -30.09 -2.63 -17.62
C ASN A 89 -30.18 -1.47 -16.59
N PRO A 90 -29.79 -1.71 -15.33
CA PRO A 90 -29.73 -0.65 -14.32
C PRO A 90 -28.74 0.43 -14.73
N SER A 91 -29.06 1.69 -14.42
CA SER A 91 -28.21 2.84 -14.72
C SER A 91 -26.88 2.73 -13.97
N ASN A 92 -25.76 3.00 -14.67
CA ASN A 92 -24.44 3.12 -14.05
C ASN A 92 -24.28 4.38 -13.18
N TRP A 93 -25.26 5.30 -13.23
CA TRP A 93 -25.33 6.51 -12.43
C TRP A 93 -26.53 6.52 -11.48
N ASP A 94 -26.94 5.36 -10.97
CA ASP A 94 -27.80 5.30 -9.79
C ASP A 94 -27.03 5.76 -8.53
N PHE A 95 -27.73 5.95 -7.40
CA PHE A 95 -27.08 6.49 -6.20
C PHE A 95 -25.94 5.60 -5.68
N GLY A 96 -26.13 4.27 -5.65
CA GLY A 96 -25.12 3.34 -5.16
C GLY A 96 -23.85 3.35 -6.01
N SER A 97 -24.00 3.39 -7.34
CA SER A 97 -22.88 3.49 -8.26
C SER A 97 -22.21 4.86 -8.22
N SER A 98 -23.00 5.94 -8.07
CA SER A 98 -22.49 7.30 -7.95
C SER A 98 -21.69 7.50 -6.65
N PHE A 99 -22.15 6.90 -5.54
CA PHE A 99 -21.43 6.89 -4.27
C PHE A 99 -20.12 6.10 -4.38
N PHE A 100 -20.14 4.94 -5.04
CA PHE A 100 -18.93 4.18 -5.31
C PHE A 100 -17.93 4.96 -6.17
N PHE A 101 -18.39 5.60 -7.25
CA PHE A 101 -17.57 6.49 -8.08
C PHE A 101 -17.00 7.67 -7.29
N ALA A 102 -17.81 8.34 -6.47
CA ALA A 102 -17.34 9.43 -5.61
C ALA A 102 -16.23 8.95 -4.65
N GLY A 103 -16.40 7.76 -4.07
CA GLY A 103 -15.39 7.10 -3.25
C GLY A 103 -14.09 6.84 -4.01
N THR A 104 -14.14 6.32 -5.24
CA THR A 104 -12.93 6.02 -6.05
C THR A 104 -12.17 7.26 -6.47
N VAL A 105 -12.85 8.40 -6.68
CA VAL A 105 -12.21 9.70 -6.95
C VAL A 105 -11.45 10.20 -5.72
N VAL A 106 -12.11 10.22 -4.55
CA VAL A 106 -11.53 10.72 -3.30
C VAL A 106 -10.39 9.86 -2.79
N THR A 107 -10.47 8.54 -3.01
CA THR A 107 -9.44 7.56 -2.64
C THR A 107 -8.32 7.42 -3.68
N THR A 108 -8.38 8.19 -4.77
CA THR A 108 -7.42 8.15 -5.88
C THR A 108 -7.25 6.77 -6.52
N ILE A 109 -8.27 5.91 -6.45
CA ILE A 109 -8.27 4.59 -7.09
C ILE A 109 -8.56 4.74 -8.58
N GLY A 110 -9.64 5.46 -8.91
CA GLY A 110 -9.98 5.82 -10.29
C GLY A 110 -9.96 4.68 -11.32
N TYR A 111 -10.78 3.63 -11.14
CA TYR A 111 -10.84 2.46 -12.04
C TYR A 111 -10.95 2.77 -13.55
N GLY A 112 -11.50 3.92 -13.93
CA GLY A 112 -11.60 4.31 -15.34
C GLY A 112 -12.68 3.60 -16.16
N ASN A 113 -13.37 2.61 -15.58
CA ASN A 113 -14.52 1.94 -16.20
C ASN A 113 -15.79 2.83 -16.27
N LEU A 114 -15.83 3.90 -15.46
CA LEU A 114 -16.87 4.91 -15.47
C LEU A 114 -16.23 6.29 -15.29
N ALA A 115 -16.61 7.25 -16.14
CA ALA A 115 -16.13 8.62 -16.10
C ALA A 115 -17.22 9.63 -16.50
N PRO A 116 -17.23 10.85 -15.94
CA PRO A 116 -18.19 11.87 -16.32
C PRO A 116 -17.99 12.26 -17.79
N SER A 117 -19.04 12.07 -18.58
CA SER A 117 -19.04 12.40 -20.02
C SER A 117 -19.57 13.80 -20.32
N THR A 118 -20.17 14.48 -19.32
CA THR A 118 -20.69 15.84 -19.47
C THR A 118 -19.63 16.87 -19.05
N GLU A 119 -19.59 18.00 -19.76
CA GLU A 119 -18.71 19.14 -19.41
C GLU A 119 -18.88 19.57 -17.95
N ALA A 120 -20.14 19.72 -17.50
CA ALA A 120 -20.45 20.07 -16.12
C ALA A 120 -19.97 19.01 -15.12
N GLY A 121 -20.10 17.72 -15.46
CA GLY A 121 -19.64 16.62 -14.61
C GLY A 121 -18.13 16.55 -14.50
N GLN A 122 -17.41 16.82 -15.59
CA GLN A 122 -15.95 16.88 -15.60
C GLN A 122 -15.43 18.05 -14.76
N VAL A 123 -15.99 19.25 -14.95
CA VAL A 123 -15.65 20.43 -14.14
C VAL A 123 -15.95 20.18 -12.66
N PHE A 124 -17.12 19.62 -12.34
CA PHE A 124 -17.44 19.24 -10.96
C PHE A 124 -16.44 18.23 -10.38
N CYS A 125 -16.06 17.20 -11.15
CA CYS A 125 -15.12 16.17 -10.73
C CYS A 125 -13.75 16.77 -10.34
N VAL A 126 -13.26 17.76 -11.11
CA VAL A 126 -12.00 18.47 -10.80
C VAL A 126 -12.06 19.14 -9.43
N PHE A 127 -13.10 19.93 -9.15
CA PHE A 127 -13.25 20.60 -7.85
C PHE A 127 -13.51 19.61 -6.71
N TYR A 128 -14.29 18.57 -6.97
CA TYR A 128 -14.56 17.50 -6.02
C TYR A 128 -13.29 16.74 -5.63
N ALA A 129 -12.43 16.38 -6.59
CA ALA A 129 -11.15 15.74 -6.33
C ALA A 129 -10.18 16.66 -5.60
N LEU A 130 -10.12 17.95 -5.97
CA LEU A 130 -9.23 18.93 -5.36
C LEU A 130 -9.47 19.09 -3.85
N LEU A 131 -10.74 19.04 -3.41
CA LEU A 131 -11.10 19.12 -1.99
C LEU A 131 -11.14 17.75 -1.32
N GLY A 132 -11.59 16.73 -2.04
CA GLY A 132 -11.80 15.38 -1.54
C GLY A 132 -10.49 14.64 -1.22
N ILE A 133 -9.50 14.72 -2.10
CA ILE A 133 -8.22 14.01 -1.90
C ILE A 133 -7.49 14.51 -0.63
N PRO A 134 -7.31 15.83 -0.40
CA PRO A 134 -6.74 16.31 0.87
C PRO A 134 -7.57 15.89 2.09
N LEU A 135 -8.90 15.94 2.01
CA LEU A 135 -9.78 15.50 3.08
C LEU A 135 -9.56 14.02 3.42
N ASN A 136 -9.44 13.16 2.42
CA ASN A 136 -9.14 11.75 2.60
C ASN A 136 -7.78 11.54 3.26
N VAL A 137 -6.75 12.27 2.83
CA VAL A 137 -5.41 12.21 3.46
C VAL A 137 -5.47 12.64 4.93
N ILE A 138 -6.20 13.69 5.26
CA ILE A 138 -6.40 14.15 6.65
C ILE A 138 -7.10 13.06 7.47
N PHE A 139 -8.16 12.47 6.93
CA PHE A 139 -8.89 11.37 7.57
C PHE A 139 -7.97 10.17 7.85
N LEU A 140 -7.22 9.70 6.85
CA LEU A 140 -6.26 8.61 6.99
C LEU A 140 -5.15 8.94 8.00
N ASN A 141 -4.65 10.18 8.00
CA ASN A 141 -3.64 10.62 8.96
C ASN A 141 -4.18 10.63 10.39
N HIS A 142 -5.42 11.09 10.61
CA HIS A 142 -6.04 11.06 11.94
C HIS A 142 -6.15 9.63 12.49
N LEU A 143 -6.56 8.67 11.66
CA LEU A 143 -6.56 7.26 12.06
C LEU A 143 -5.14 6.76 12.37
N GLY A 144 -4.17 7.13 11.55
CA GLY A 144 -2.75 6.85 11.78
C GLY A 144 -2.23 7.40 13.12
N THR A 145 -2.62 8.63 13.49
CA THR A 145 -2.25 9.22 14.78
C THR A 145 -2.87 8.49 15.96
N GLY A 146 -4.10 7.97 15.82
CA GLY A 146 -4.73 7.12 16.84
C GLY A 146 -3.92 5.86 17.13
N LEU A 147 -3.49 5.14 16.08
CA LEU A 147 -2.63 3.96 16.28
C LEU A 147 -1.28 4.34 16.91
N ARG A 148 -0.66 5.44 16.47
CA ARG A 148 0.60 5.92 17.06
C ARG A 148 0.45 6.30 18.52
N ALA A 149 -0.69 6.89 18.91
CA ALA A 149 -0.97 7.20 20.30
C ALA A 149 -1.14 5.94 21.14
N HIS A 150 -1.79 4.89 20.61
CA HIS A 150 -1.84 3.58 21.27
C HIS A 150 -0.46 2.94 21.41
N LEU A 151 0.37 2.98 20.36
CA LEU A 151 1.76 2.51 20.39
C LEU A 151 2.62 3.28 21.41
N ALA A 152 2.53 4.61 21.43
CA ALA A 152 3.26 5.46 22.36
C ALA A 152 2.76 5.30 23.80
N THR A 153 1.47 5.00 23.98
CA THR A 153 0.95 4.61 25.30
C THR A 153 1.66 3.36 25.77
N ILE A 154 1.74 2.31 24.95
CA ILE A 154 2.46 1.06 25.26
C ILE A 154 3.92 1.33 25.67
N GLU A 155 4.62 2.22 24.94
CA GLU A 155 6.01 2.60 25.25
C GLU A 155 6.16 3.41 26.54
N ARG A 156 5.17 4.23 26.93
CA ARG A 156 5.20 4.95 28.22
C ARG A 156 4.94 4.07 29.43
N TRP A 157 4.36 2.88 29.26
CA TRP A 157 4.20 1.89 30.32
C TRP A 157 5.48 1.06 30.55
N GLU A 158 6.64 1.53 30.08
CA GLU A 158 7.94 0.84 30.17
C GLU A 158 8.33 0.46 31.62
N ASP A 159 7.77 1.14 32.64
CA ASP A 159 8.00 0.83 34.06
C ASP A 159 7.30 -0.45 34.58
N ARG A 160 6.45 -1.10 33.76
CA ARG A 160 5.80 -2.39 34.08
C ARG A 160 6.74 -3.57 33.75
N PRO A 161 6.63 -4.72 34.45
CA PRO A 161 7.52 -5.86 34.23
C PRO A 161 7.53 -6.31 32.76
N ARG A 162 8.72 -6.62 32.23
CA ARG A 162 9.02 -7.00 30.83
C ARG A 162 8.03 -8.01 30.21
N ARG A 163 7.44 -8.90 31.02
CA ARG A 163 6.40 -9.86 30.56
C ARG A 163 5.10 -9.19 30.08
N SER A 164 4.70 -8.07 30.69
CA SER A 164 3.47 -7.34 30.34
C SER A 164 3.60 -6.50 29.06
N GLN A 165 4.78 -5.93 28.81
CA GLN A 165 5.10 -5.20 27.57
C GLN A 165 5.10 -6.14 26.35
N VAL A 166 5.76 -7.30 26.46
CA VAL A 166 5.79 -8.30 25.39
C VAL A 166 4.38 -8.78 25.05
N LEU A 167 3.51 -8.96 26.05
CA LEU A 167 2.11 -9.33 25.83
C LEU A 167 1.32 -8.25 25.07
N GLN A 168 1.55 -6.96 25.37
CA GLN A 168 0.89 -5.84 24.70
C GLN A 168 1.35 -5.67 23.26
N VAL A 169 2.66 -5.75 23.00
CA VAL A 169 3.21 -5.68 21.64
C VAL A 169 2.76 -6.88 20.83
N LEU A 170 2.77 -8.09 21.41
CA LEU A 170 2.25 -9.29 20.77
C LEU A 170 0.75 -9.18 20.49
N GLY A 171 -0.04 -8.63 21.42
CA GLY A 171 -1.47 -8.40 21.25
C GLY A 171 -1.78 -7.41 20.13
N LEU A 172 -1.03 -6.30 20.05
CA LEU A 172 -1.18 -5.33 18.97
C LEU A 172 -0.72 -5.91 17.62
N ALA A 173 0.39 -6.64 17.59
CA ALA A 173 0.85 -7.33 16.39
C ALA A 173 -0.20 -8.35 15.91
N LEU A 174 -0.78 -9.14 16.83
CA LEU A 174 -1.85 -10.08 16.52
C LEU A 174 -3.12 -9.38 16.01
N PHE A 175 -3.51 -8.26 16.62
CA PHE A 175 -4.66 -7.46 16.18
C PHE A 175 -4.44 -6.92 14.76
N LEU A 176 -3.26 -6.37 14.48
CA LEU A 176 -2.91 -5.84 13.17
C LEU A 176 -2.83 -6.94 12.10
N THR A 177 -2.22 -8.09 12.41
CA THR A 177 -2.14 -9.20 11.45
C THR A 177 -3.50 -9.83 11.20
N LEU A 178 -4.31 -10.07 12.24
CA LEU A 178 -5.64 -10.62 12.11
C LEU A 178 -6.57 -9.68 11.33
N GLY A 179 -6.58 -8.38 11.64
CA GLY A 179 -7.41 -7.44 10.90
C GLY A 179 -6.98 -7.27 9.43
N THR A 180 -5.67 -7.36 9.14
CA THR A 180 -5.18 -7.39 7.75
C THR A 180 -5.66 -8.63 7.03
N LEU A 181 -5.61 -9.80 7.67
CA LEU A 181 -6.11 -11.04 7.11
C LEU A 181 -7.62 -10.95 6.83
N VAL A 182 -8.40 -10.40 7.76
CA VAL A 182 -9.84 -10.21 7.55
C VAL A 182 -10.09 -9.27 6.36
N ILE A 183 -9.45 -8.11 6.31
CA ILE A 183 -9.67 -7.12 5.24
C ILE A 183 -9.18 -7.61 3.87
N LEU A 184 -8.15 -8.46 3.81
CA LEU A 184 -7.61 -8.97 2.54
C LEU A 184 -8.18 -10.32 2.12
N ILE A 185 -8.75 -11.13 3.00
CA ILE A 185 -9.24 -12.49 2.66
C ILE A 185 -10.76 -12.56 2.65
N PHE A 186 -11.45 -11.91 3.59
CA PHE A 186 -12.91 -11.97 3.67
C PHE A 186 -13.61 -11.35 2.44
N PRO A 187 -13.29 -10.13 2.00
CA PRO A 187 -13.93 -9.53 0.83
C PRO A 187 -13.71 -10.30 -0.47
N PRO A 188 -12.48 -10.79 -0.80
CA PRO A 188 -12.29 -11.66 -1.96
C PRO A 188 -13.18 -12.91 -1.98
N MET A 189 -13.44 -13.54 -0.82
CA MET A 189 -14.38 -14.66 -0.76
C MET A 189 -15.81 -14.22 -1.12
N VAL A 190 -16.24 -13.06 -0.62
CA VAL A 190 -17.55 -12.49 -0.97
C VAL A 190 -17.62 -12.13 -2.45
N PHE A 191 -16.58 -11.47 -3.00
CA PHE A 191 -16.51 -11.11 -4.42
C PHE A 191 -16.52 -12.35 -5.31
N SER A 192 -15.77 -13.40 -4.96
CA SER A 192 -15.78 -14.65 -5.71
C SER A 192 -17.19 -15.26 -5.79
N HIS A 193 -17.96 -15.23 -4.70
CA HIS A 193 -19.31 -15.76 -4.69
C HIS A 193 -20.32 -14.88 -5.46
N VAL A 194 -20.26 -13.56 -5.28
CA VAL A 194 -21.23 -12.61 -5.86
C VAL A 194 -20.93 -12.35 -7.34
N GLU A 195 -19.66 -12.10 -7.67
CA GLU A 195 -19.20 -11.77 -9.01
C GLU A 195 -18.91 -13.01 -9.86
N GLY A 196 -18.91 -14.21 -9.28
CA GLY A 196 -18.57 -15.45 -9.98
C GLY A 196 -17.11 -15.51 -10.43
N TRP A 197 -16.26 -14.65 -9.88
CA TRP A 197 -14.82 -14.68 -10.09
C TRP A 197 -14.19 -15.85 -9.32
N SER A 198 -13.04 -16.32 -9.76
CA SER A 198 -12.17 -17.16 -8.95
C SER A 198 -11.68 -16.40 -7.71
N PHE A 199 -11.32 -17.14 -6.66
CA PHE A 199 -10.76 -16.52 -5.45
C PHE A 199 -9.50 -15.70 -5.75
N SER A 200 -8.65 -16.16 -6.68
CA SER A 200 -7.45 -15.44 -7.12
C SER A 200 -7.76 -14.10 -7.77
N GLU A 201 -8.80 -14.03 -8.61
CA GLU A 201 -9.24 -12.78 -9.24
C GLU A 201 -9.84 -11.83 -8.20
N GLY A 202 -10.64 -12.35 -7.26
CA GLY A 202 -11.17 -11.56 -6.14
C GLY A 202 -10.05 -10.99 -5.25
N PHE A 203 -9.00 -11.77 -4.99
CA PHE A 203 -7.85 -11.33 -4.22
C PHE A 203 -7.01 -10.30 -4.98
N TYR A 204 -6.77 -10.53 -6.28
CA TYR A 204 -6.12 -9.57 -7.18
C TYR A 204 -6.88 -8.24 -7.18
N PHE A 205 -8.20 -8.28 -7.37
CA PHE A 205 -9.06 -7.10 -7.30
C PHE A 205 -8.89 -6.38 -5.95
N ALA A 206 -8.95 -7.09 -4.83
CA ALA A 206 -8.81 -6.46 -3.52
C ALA A 206 -7.43 -5.81 -3.31
N PHE A 207 -6.36 -6.46 -3.74
CA PHE A 207 -5.02 -5.90 -3.65
C PHE A 207 -4.83 -4.66 -4.54
N ILE A 208 -5.22 -4.73 -5.82
CA ILE A 208 -5.13 -3.61 -6.78
C ILE A 208 -5.99 -2.42 -6.35
N THR A 209 -7.14 -2.70 -5.73
CA THR A 209 -8.05 -1.68 -5.19
C THR A 209 -7.46 -0.98 -3.98
N LEU A 210 -7.04 -1.75 -2.96
CA LEU A 210 -6.56 -1.20 -1.70
C LEU A 210 -5.13 -0.62 -1.80
N SER A 211 -4.37 -0.99 -2.82
CA SER A 211 -3.10 -0.32 -3.17
C SER A 211 -3.29 0.96 -4.00
N THR A 212 -4.55 1.35 -4.25
CA THR A 212 -4.94 2.51 -5.06
C THR A 212 -4.36 2.51 -6.48
N ILE A 213 -4.10 1.32 -7.05
CA ILE A 213 -3.68 1.18 -8.46
C ILE A 213 -4.89 1.28 -9.37
N GLY A 214 -5.96 0.53 -9.06
CA GLY A 214 -7.26 0.65 -9.71
C GLY A 214 -7.26 0.46 -11.23
N PHE A 215 -6.81 -0.68 -11.75
CA PHE A 215 -6.80 -0.92 -13.21
C PHE A 215 -8.18 -0.89 -13.88
N GLY A 216 -9.23 -1.29 -13.15
CA GLY A 216 -10.60 -1.31 -13.67
C GLY A 216 -10.93 -2.47 -14.62
N ASP A 217 -10.02 -3.43 -14.74
CA ASP A 217 -10.22 -4.74 -15.38
C ASP A 217 -11.24 -5.59 -14.61
N TYR A 218 -11.19 -5.53 -13.27
CA TYR A 218 -12.21 -6.08 -12.37
C TYR A 218 -12.85 -4.95 -11.58
N VAL A 219 -14.17 -4.86 -11.64
CA VAL A 219 -14.97 -3.91 -10.84
C VAL A 219 -16.27 -4.58 -10.41
N VAL A 220 -16.66 -4.35 -9.16
CA VAL A 220 -17.86 -4.96 -8.58
C VAL A 220 -19.16 -4.39 -9.15
N GLY A 221 -20.14 -5.26 -9.35
CA GLY A 221 -21.50 -4.93 -9.73
C GLY A 221 -21.64 -4.47 -11.18
N THR A 222 -20.69 -4.76 -12.07
CA THR A 222 -20.71 -4.27 -13.47
C THR A 222 -21.33 -5.24 -14.48
N ASP A 223 -21.56 -6.50 -14.12
CA ASP A 223 -22.09 -7.50 -15.05
C ASP A 223 -23.61 -7.30 -15.27
N PRO A 224 -24.07 -6.94 -16.49
CA PRO A 224 -25.49 -6.72 -16.75
C PRO A 224 -26.32 -8.01 -16.68
N SER A 225 -25.69 -9.19 -16.74
CA SER A 225 -26.39 -10.47 -16.65
C SER A 225 -26.76 -10.85 -15.21
N LYS A 226 -26.24 -10.12 -14.21
CA LYS A 226 -26.42 -10.43 -12.79
C LYS A 226 -27.29 -9.37 -12.11
N HIS A 227 -28.17 -9.85 -11.23
CA HIS A 227 -28.99 -8.99 -10.37
C HIS A 227 -28.29 -8.77 -9.03
N TYR A 228 -27.68 -7.59 -8.89
CA TYR A 228 -27.06 -7.17 -7.64
C TYR A 228 -28.06 -6.45 -6.73
N ILE A 229 -27.83 -6.53 -5.42
CA ILE A 229 -28.55 -5.72 -4.43
C ILE A 229 -28.10 -4.27 -4.58
N SER A 230 -29.03 -3.30 -4.57
CA SER A 230 -28.72 -1.87 -4.76
C SER A 230 -27.64 -1.32 -3.82
N VAL A 231 -27.57 -1.81 -2.57
CA VAL A 231 -26.55 -1.39 -1.59
C VAL A 231 -25.17 -2.02 -1.79
N TYR A 232 -25.02 -3.00 -2.68
CA TYR A 232 -23.78 -3.76 -2.83
C TYR A 232 -22.57 -2.90 -3.20
N ARG A 233 -22.71 -2.01 -4.19
CA ARG A 233 -21.65 -1.06 -4.57
C ARG A 233 -21.33 -0.07 -3.44
N SER A 234 -22.34 0.36 -2.67
CA SER A 234 -22.12 1.21 -1.50
C SER A 234 -21.36 0.49 -0.38
N LEU A 235 -21.68 -0.78 -0.12
CA LEU A 235 -20.94 -1.61 0.84
C LEU A 235 -19.50 -1.82 0.41
N ALA A 236 -19.25 -2.03 -0.88
CA ALA A 236 -17.90 -2.11 -1.42
C ALA A 236 -17.14 -0.79 -1.23
N ALA A 237 -17.77 0.36 -1.47
CA ALA A 237 -17.15 1.68 -1.21
C ALA A 237 -16.77 1.85 0.27
N ILE A 238 -17.67 1.46 1.19
CA ILE A 238 -17.39 1.50 2.64
C ILE A 238 -16.23 0.58 3.00
N TRP A 239 -16.21 -0.64 2.45
CA TRP A 239 -15.09 -1.57 2.65
C TRP A 239 -13.77 -0.98 2.14
N ILE A 240 -13.74 -0.35 0.97
CA ILE A 240 -12.55 0.31 0.42
C ILE A 240 -12.04 1.38 1.38
N LEU A 241 -12.93 2.25 1.88
CA LEU A 241 -12.57 3.30 2.83
C LEU A 241 -11.97 2.71 4.13
N LEU A 242 -12.58 1.67 4.68
CA LEU A 242 -12.08 0.97 5.87
C LEU A 242 -10.76 0.24 5.60
N GLY A 243 -10.61 -0.37 4.44
CA GLY A 243 -9.40 -1.08 4.03
C GLY A 243 -8.22 -0.13 3.82
N LEU A 244 -8.44 1.01 3.17
CA LEU A 244 -7.41 2.05 3.01
C LEU A 244 -7.03 2.69 4.34
N ALA A 245 -8.01 2.95 5.20
CA ALA A 245 -7.76 3.36 6.58
C ALA A 245 -6.84 2.36 7.31
N TRP A 246 -7.15 1.07 7.21
CA TRP A 246 -6.35 0.01 7.83
C TRP A 246 -4.94 -0.10 7.23
N LEU A 247 -4.80 -0.04 5.90
CA LEU A 247 -3.48 -0.06 5.27
C LEU A 247 -2.65 1.18 5.62
N ALA A 248 -3.28 2.35 5.74
CA ALA A 248 -2.60 3.57 6.21
C ALA A 248 -2.05 3.44 7.64
N LEU A 249 -2.62 2.55 8.47
CA LEU A 249 -2.05 2.20 9.77
C LEU A 249 -0.79 1.33 9.66
N ILE A 250 -0.73 0.46 8.66
CA ILE A 250 0.34 -0.54 8.48
C ILE A 250 1.51 0.02 7.71
N LEU A 251 1.27 0.82 6.66
CA LEU A 251 2.32 1.35 5.79
C LEU A 251 3.46 2.06 6.56
N PRO A 252 3.20 2.84 7.64
CA PRO A 252 4.26 3.43 8.44
C PRO A 252 5.13 2.44 9.23
N LEU A 253 4.64 1.21 9.48
CA LEU A 253 5.40 0.17 10.20
C LEU A 253 6.51 -0.43 9.32
N GLY A 254 6.31 -0.51 8.00
CA GLY A 254 7.28 -1.07 7.06
C GLY A 254 8.65 -0.37 7.10
N PRO A 255 8.72 0.96 6.91
CA PRO A 255 9.96 1.72 7.04
C PRO A 255 10.60 1.62 8.42
N LEU A 256 9.80 1.53 9.49
CA LEU A 256 10.29 1.37 10.86
C LEU A 256 11.02 0.03 11.05
N LEU A 257 10.44 -1.06 10.52
CA LEU A 257 11.07 -2.39 10.53
C LEU A 257 12.32 -2.41 9.66
N LEU A 258 12.25 -1.83 8.44
CA LEU A 258 13.40 -1.74 7.54
C LEU A 258 14.57 -0.98 8.18
N HIS A 259 14.28 0.14 8.85
CA HIS A 259 15.30 0.93 9.55
C HIS A 259 15.95 0.14 10.70
N ARG A 260 15.15 -0.55 11.52
CA ARG A 260 15.68 -1.39 12.62
C ARG A 260 16.48 -2.59 12.10
N CYS A 261 16.01 -3.28 11.06
CA CYS A 261 16.74 -4.38 10.43
C CYS A 261 18.05 -3.90 9.81
N CYS A 262 18.05 -2.75 9.14
CA CYS A 262 19.26 -2.15 8.58
C CYS A 262 20.27 -1.78 9.67
N GLN A 263 19.83 -1.18 10.78
CA GLN A 263 20.70 -0.90 11.93
C GLN A 263 21.30 -2.17 12.54
N LEU A 264 20.50 -3.21 12.74
CA LEU A 264 20.98 -4.50 13.27
C LEU A 264 21.98 -5.17 12.32
N TRP A 265 21.73 -5.09 11.01
CA TRP A 265 22.64 -5.60 9.99
C TRP A 265 23.96 -4.81 9.93
N LEU A 266 23.92 -3.49 10.07
CA LEU A 266 25.12 -2.66 10.17
C LEU A 266 25.92 -2.95 11.45
N LEU A 267 25.24 -3.21 12.57
CA LEU A 267 25.87 -3.60 13.83
C LEU A 267 26.52 -4.98 13.74
N SER A 268 25.88 -5.95 13.08
CA SER A 268 26.48 -7.28 12.85
C SER A 268 27.71 -7.22 11.94
N LEU A 269 27.70 -6.36 10.92
CA LEU A 269 28.87 -6.08 10.09
C LEU A 269 30.03 -5.44 10.90
N ARG A 270 29.71 -4.52 11.82
CA ARG A 270 30.72 -3.85 12.66
C ARG A 270 31.36 -4.80 13.68
N GLN A 271 30.59 -5.74 14.24
CA GLN A 271 31.11 -6.80 15.11
C GLN A 271 31.95 -7.83 14.34
N GLY A 272 31.62 -8.12 13.06
CA GLY A 272 32.41 -8.98 12.19
C GLY A 272 33.79 -8.40 11.80
N CYS A 273 33.92 -7.08 11.71
CA CYS A 273 35.21 -6.40 11.47
C CYS A 273 36.06 -6.23 12.74
N GLY A 274 35.44 -6.02 13.91
CA GLY A 274 36.16 -5.78 15.18
C GLY A 274 36.84 -7.01 15.79
N ALA A 275 36.55 -8.22 15.31
CA ALA A 275 37.12 -9.45 15.85
C ALA A 275 38.51 -9.82 15.29
N LYS A 276 39.06 -9.07 14.33
CA LYS A 276 40.36 -9.38 13.68
C LYS A 276 41.57 -8.59 14.18
N GLU A 277 41.40 -7.60 15.05
CA GLU A 277 42.50 -6.80 15.60
C GLU A 277 42.61 -6.94 17.12
N ALA A 278 43.35 -7.96 17.57
CA ALA A 278 43.95 -7.96 18.91
C ALA A 278 45.43 -8.39 18.78
N PRO A 279 46.40 -7.48 18.97
CA PRO A 279 47.81 -7.84 18.93
C PRO A 279 48.32 -8.35 20.29
N SER A 280 49.31 -9.22 20.16
CA SER A 280 49.97 -10.06 21.16
C SER A 280 50.89 -9.34 22.19
N ARG A 281 51.12 -10.05 23.31
CA ARG A 281 52.34 -10.15 24.17
C ARG A 281 52.23 -9.61 25.61
N ARG A 282 52.26 -10.54 26.58
CA ARG A 282 52.78 -10.32 27.95
C ARG A 282 54.22 -10.84 28.02
N PRO A 283 55.17 -10.17 28.72
CA PRO A 283 56.35 -10.85 29.24
C PRO A 283 56.06 -11.45 30.63
N ARG A 284 56.64 -12.63 30.88
CA ARG A 284 56.70 -13.29 32.19
C ARG A 284 57.87 -12.72 32.99
N GLY A 285 57.72 -12.67 34.32
CA GLY A 285 58.85 -12.83 35.25
C GLY A 285 58.77 -11.96 36.51
N GLY A 286 58.87 -12.59 37.69
CA GLY A 286 59.36 -11.93 38.91
C GLY A 286 58.44 -12.00 40.13
N SER A 287 58.60 -13.06 40.92
CA SER A 287 58.11 -13.20 42.31
C SER A 287 59.01 -12.40 43.26
N THR A 288 58.44 -11.66 44.23
CA THR A 288 58.90 -11.69 45.63
C THR A 288 57.95 -11.01 46.62
N ALA A 289 57.90 -11.60 47.81
CA ALA A 289 57.15 -11.26 49.02
C ALA A 289 57.36 -9.84 49.59
N ALA A 290 56.38 -9.34 50.35
CA ALA A 290 56.43 -9.21 51.83
C ALA A 290 55.67 -7.98 52.40
N ARG A 291 55.06 -8.24 53.57
CA ARG A 291 54.66 -7.31 54.66
C ARG A 291 53.46 -6.38 54.45
N GLY A 292 52.49 -6.52 55.37
CA GLY A 292 51.32 -5.67 55.50
C GLY A 292 51.43 -4.66 56.64
N VAL A 293 50.34 -3.90 56.84
CA VAL A 293 49.93 -3.26 58.09
C VAL A 293 48.40 -3.10 58.04
N GLN A 294 47.76 -3.36 59.16
CA GLN A 294 46.34 -3.32 59.47
C GLN A 294 46.05 -2.03 60.25
N VAL A 295 45.03 -1.22 59.89
CA VAL A 295 44.31 -0.32 60.83
C VAL A 295 42.87 -0.11 60.36
N THR A 296 41.93 -0.31 61.30
CA THR A 296 40.46 -0.18 61.25
C THR A 296 39.94 1.26 61.50
N PRO A 297 38.62 1.53 61.32
CA PRO A 297 38.04 2.87 61.12
C PRO A 297 37.45 3.49 62.40
N GLN A 298 37.29 4.82 62.42
CA GLN A 298 36.46 5.69 63.31
C GLN A 298 36.72 7.15 62.85
N ASP A 299 35.88 8.19 62.89
CA ASP A 299 34.53 8.47 63.38
C ASP A 299 34.01 9.80 62.75
N PHE A 300 32.70 10.03 62.86
CA PHE A 300 31.82 11.20 62.59
C PHE A 300 32.36 12.61 63.03
N PRO A 301 31.70 13.80 62.78
CA PRO A 301 30.25 14.02 62.62
C PRO A 301 29.72 15.14 61.68
N ILE A 302 28.39 15.11 61.59
CA ILE A 302 27.40 16.09 61.11
C ILE A 302 27.49 17.45 61.84
N SER A 303 27.23 18.56 61.14
CA SER A 303 26.79 19.82 61.76
C SER A 303 25.61 20.44 61.00
N LYS A 304 24.57 20.81 61.77
CA LYS A 304 23.39 21.59 61.35
C LYS A 304 23.54 23.05 61.80
N ARG A 305 22.87 23.94 61.04
CA ARG A 305 22.23 25.24 61.38
C ARG A 305 22.89 26.50 60.84
N GLY A 306 22.03 27.37 60.30
CA GLY A 306 22.22 28.81 60.18
C GLY A 306 21.09 29.46 59.37
N LEU A 307 20.11 30.04 60.06
CA LEU A 307 19.11 30.98 59.52
C LEU A 307 19.81 32.27 59.02
N GLY A 308 19.17 32.98 58.08
CA GLY A 308 19.45 34.40 57.86
C GLY A 308 18.78 34.99 56.62
N SER A 309 17.76 35.81 56.86
CA SER A 309 17.04 36.79 56.01
C SER A 309 16.31 36.31 54.77
#